data_AF-A0AAN8EGA6-F1
#
_entry.id   AF-A0AAN8EGA6-F1
#
_cell.length_a   1.000
_cell.length_b   1.000
_cell.length_c   1.000
_cell.angle_alpha   90.00
_cell.angle_beta   90.00
_cell.angle_gamma   90.00
#
_symmetry.space_group_name_H-M   'P 1'
#
loop_
_entity.id
_entity.type
_entity.pdbx_description
1 polymer ?
#
loop_
_entity_poly.entity_id
_entity_poly.type
_entity_poly.pdbx_seq_one_letter_code
_entity_poly.pdbx_strand_id
1 'polypeptide(L)'
;MAQQGLKPYTGPSVQEMIANHTLADNIIKYHNNPDSDAILDRDNLATLLRFVNHPEDRDQILKDKDASGAAEGKDFRGSLTGYIVLKHNDEPVLTDDEIEKLKTWFDSGAADEVLNH
;
A
#
# COMPACT_ATOMS: atom_id res chain seq x y z
N MET A 1 -27.17 -14.50 -10.68
CA MET A 1 -25.93 -13.69 -10.79
C MET A 1 -25.35 -13.63 -9.39
N ALA A 2 -24.33 -14.44 -9.10
CA ALA A 2 -23.71 -14.44 -7.78
C ALA A 2 -22.85 -13.18 -7.66
N GLN A 3 -23.29 -12.25 -6.82
CA GLN A 3 -22.47 -11.15 -6.35
C GLN A 3 -21.27 -11.81 -5.68
N GLN A 4 -20.08 -11.73 -6.29
CA GLN A 4 -18.85 -12.13 -5.63
C GLN A 4 -18.74 -11.23 -4.41
N GLY A 5 -19.09 -11.78 -3.23
CA GLY A 5 -19.08 -11.03 -2.00
C GLY A 5 -17.64 -10.67 -1.68
N LEU A 6 -17.27 -9.40 -1.85
CA LEU A 6 -16.05 -8.84 -1.30
C LEU A 6 -16.03 -9.20 0.18
N LYS A 7 -15.16 -10.14 0.57
CA LYS A 7 -15.05 -10.58 1.96
C LYS A 7 -14.41 -9.42 2.71
N PRO A 8 -15.06 -8.81 3.71
CA PRO A 8 -14.50 -7.65 4.38
C PRO A 8 -13.11 -7.97 4.95
N TYR A 9 -12.22 -6.98 4.97
CA TYR A 9 -10.93 -7.11 5.62
C TYR A 9 -11.12 -7.48 7.11
N THR A 10 -10.47 -8.56 7.56
CA THR A 10 -10.61 -9.09 8.94
C THR A 10 -9.34 -8.96 9.78
N GLY A 11 -8.30 -8.31 9.26
CA GLY A 11 -7.03 -8.14 9.95
C GLY A 11 -6.97 -6.95 10.92
N PRO A 12 -5.79 -6.72 11.53
CA PRO A 12 -5.58 -5.60 12.44
C PRO A 12 -5.76 -4.25 11.74
N SER A 13 -6.12 -3.23 12.50
CA SER A 13 -6.26 -1.87 11.97
C SER A 13 -4.92 -1.33 11.48
N VAL A 14 -4.94 -0.46 10.47
CA VAL A 14 -3.74 0.20 9.93
C VAL A 14 -2.88 0.82 11.02
N GLN A 15 -3.49 1.53 11.97
CA GLN A 15 -2.75 2.15 13.08
C GLN A 15 -2.02 1.11 13.94
N GLU A 16 -2.64 -0.05 14.17
CA GLU A 16 -2.05 -1.15 14.93
C GLU A 16 -0.91 -1.80 14.15
N MET A 17 -1.06 -1.96 12.83
CA MET A 17 0.00 -2.48 11.96
C MET A 17 1.24 -1.59 11.95
N ILE A 18 1.04 -0.27 11.89
CA ILE A 18 2.12 0.74 11.93
C ILE A 18 2.80 0.72 13.30
N ALA A 19 2.02 0.72 14.39
CA ALA A 19 2.57 0.69 15.75
C ALA A 19 3.37 -0.58 16.05
N ASN A 20 3.02 -1.71 15.43
CA ASN A 20 3.70 -2.98 15.62
C ASN A 20 4.73 -3.30 14.53
N HIS A 21 4.94 -2.43 13.54
CA HIS A 21 5.83 -2.68 12.39
C HIS A 21 5.52 -4.01 11.66
N THR A 22 4.22 -4.25 11.44
CA THR A 22 3.71 -5.45 10.75
C THR A 22 2.97 -5.10 9.46
N LEU A 23 3.05 -3.86 9.00
CA LEU A 23 2.25 -3.38 7.88
C LEU A 23 2.64 -4.09 6.59
N ALA A 24 3.94 -4.25 6.32
CA ALA A 24 4.41 -5.00 5.15
C ALA A 24 3.95 -6.46 5.17
N ASP A 25 4.09 -7.15 6.31
CA ASP A 25 3.70 -8.56 6.46
C ASP A 25 2.20 -8.75 6.21
N ASN A 26 1.38 -7.87 6.78
CA ASN A 26 -0.06 -7.91 6.57
C ASN A 26 -0.42 -7.58 5.11
N ILE A 27 0.22 -6.60 4.45
CA ILE A 27 -0.02 -6.33 3.02
C ILE A 27 0.22 -7.59 2.20
N ILE A 28 1.37 -8.26 2.39
CA ILE A 28 1.74 -9.48 1.68
C ILE A 28 0.75 -10.61 1.99
N LYS A 29 0.43 -10.81 3.27
CA LYS A 29 -0.44 -11.88 3.75
C LYS A 29 -1.88 -11.76 3.25
N TYR A 30 -2.42 -10.55 3.21
CA TYR A 30 -3.81 -10.31 2.82
C TYR A 30 -3.99 -10.09 1.32
N HIS A 31 -2.92 -9.82 0.56
CA HIS A 31 -3.01 -9.57 -0.88
C HIS A 31 -3.65 -10.71 -1.68
N ASN A 32 -3.26 -11.96 -1.42
CA ASN A 32 -3.79 -13.15 -2.09
C ASN A 32 -4.67 -14.01 -1.15
N ASN A 33 -5.28 -13.39 -0.14
CA ASN A 33 -6.05 -14.13 0.84
C ASN A 33 -7.42 -14.52 0.25
N PRO A 34 -7.74 -15.82 0.10
CA PRO A 34 -9.03 -16.24 -0.42
C PRO A 34 -10.19 -15.88 0.51
N ASP A 35 -9.91 -15.57 1.77
CA ASP A 35 -10.87 -15.35 2.85
C ASP A 35 -11.01 -13.90 3.31
N SER A 36 -10.29 -12.95 2.71
CA SER A 36 -10.37 -11.54 3.11
C SER A 36 -9.92 -10.60 2.00
N ASP A 37 -10.46 -9.38 1.98
CA ASP A 37 -10.04 -8.33 1.04
C ASP A 37 -8.57 -7.93 1.23
N ALA A 38 -7.97 -7.42 0.16
CA ALA A 38 -6.62 -6.89 0.21
C ALA A 38 -6.60 -5.59 1.02
N ILE A 39 -5.50 -5.32 1.72
CA ILE A 39 -5.31 -4.06 2.47
C ILE A 39 -5.16 -2.88 1.52
N LEU A 40 -4.60 -3.13 0.34
CA LEU A 40 -4.32 -2.14 -0.69
C LEU A 40 -4.91 -2.59 -2.02
N ASP A 41 -5.63 -1.68 -2.66
CA ASP A 41 -6.07 -1.82 -4.04
C ASP A 41 -4.88 -1.74 -5.01
N ARG A 42 -5.13 -2.11 -6.27
CA ARG A 42 -4.12 -2.08 -7.34
C ARG A 42 -3.42 -0.73 -7.49
N ASP A 43 -4.15 0.38 -7.53
CA ASP A 43 -3.57 1.73 -7.62
C ASP A 43 -2.68 2.05 -6.43
N ASN A 44 -3.07 1.60 -5.24
CA ASN A 44 -2.31 1.80 -4.03
C ASN A 44 -1.04 0.94 -4.05
N LEU A 45 -1.11 -0.31 -4.51
CA LEU A 45 0.05 -1.19 -4.69
C LEU A 45 1.05 -0.64 -5.72
N ALA A 46 0.58 -0.13 -6.86
CA ALA A 46 1.44 0.50 -7.85
C ALA A 46 2.20 1.70 -7.27
N THR A 47 1.51 2.50 -6.45
CA THR A 47 2.11 3.63 -5.74
C THR A 47 3.18 3.14 -4.74
N LEU A 48 2.87 2.09 -3.97
CA LEU A 48 3.79 1.51 -3.01
C LEU A 48 5.02 0.91 -3.68
N LEU A 49 4.85 0.17 -4.77
CA LEU A 49 5.92 -0.39 -5.58
C LEU A 49 6.88 0.71 -6.05
N ARG A 50 6.32 1.79 -6.61
CA ARG A 50 7.11 2.92 -7.09
C ARG A 50 7.90 3.58 -5.96
N PHE A 51 7.26 3.77 -4.81
CA PHE A 51 7.90 4.35 -3.63
C PHE A 51 9.01 3.46 -3.05
N VAL A 52 8.77 2.14 -2.96
CA VAL A 52 9.75 1.19 -2.43
C VAL A 52 10.97 1.05 -3.34
N ASN A 53 10.78 1.17 -4.67
CA ASN A 53 11.90 1.16 -5.62
C ASN A 53 12.63 2.49 -5.71
N HIS A 54 11.89 3.59 -5.67
CA HIS A 54 12.39 4.96 -5.79
C HIS A 54 11.80 5.84 -4.68
N PRO A 55 12.31 5.73 -3.44
CA PRO A 55 11.84 6.56 -2.34
C PRO A 55 12.19 8.05 -2.56
N GLU A 56 13.21 8.32 -3.38
CA GLU A 56 13.58 9.68 -3.83
C GLU A 56 12.51 10.36 -4.70
N ASP A 57 11.66 9.58 -5.38
CA ASP A 57 10.56 10.05 -6.23
C ASP A 57 9.31 10.44 -5.44
N ARG A 58 9.37 10.36 -4.10
CA ARG A 58 8.28 10.65 -3.16
C ARG A 58 7.41 11.83 -3.60
N ASP A 59 7.99 13.01 -3.78
CA ASP A 59 7.24 14.23 -4.11
C ASP A 59 6.54 14.14 -5.47
N GLN A 60 7.13 13.42 -6.43
CA GLN A 60 6.50 13.16 -7.72
C GLN A 60 5.35 12.13 -7.58
N ILE A 61 5.53 11.10 -6.76
CA ILE A 61 4.50 10.09 -6.46
C ILE A 61 3.29 10.76 -5.78
N LEU A 62 3.55 11.65 -4.80
CA LEU A 62 2.50 12.40 -4.12
C LEU A 62 1.72 13.29 -5.10
N LYS A 63 2.45 13.97 -6.00
CA LYS A 63 1.86 14.84 -7.03
C LYS A 63 1.01 14.08 -8.04
N ASP A 64 1.43 12.89 -8.44
CA ASP A 64 0.71 12.04 -9.40
C ASP A 64 -0.61 11.50 -8.81
N LYS A 65 -0.60 11.14 -7.51
CA LYS A 65 -1.79 10.78 -6.74
C LYS A 65 -2.78 11.93 -6.59
N ASP A 66 -2.29 13.14 -6.34
CA ASP A 66 -3.12 14.36 -6.23
C ASP A 66 -3.75 14.73 -7.60
N ALA A 67 -2.97 14.60 -8.69
CA ALA A 67 -3.41 14.88 -10.05
C ALA A 67 -4.47 13.89 -10.59
N SER A 68 -4.50 12.66 -10.07
CA SER A 68 -5.44 11.61 -10.49
C SER A 68 -6.88 11.83 -9.99
N GLY A 69 -7.18 12.97 -9.35
CA GLY A 69 -8.54 13.35 -8.97
C GLY A 69 -8.95 12.93 -7.56
N ALA A 70 -8.01 12.61 -6.68
CA ALA A 70 -8.24 12.61 -5.24
C ALA A 70 -8.38 14.08 -4.78
N ALA A 71 -9.59 14.60 -4.94
CA ALA A 71 -9.94 16.00 -4.88
C ALA A 71 -9.36 16.76 -3.68
N GLU A 72 -8.80 17.94 -4.01
CA GLU A 72 -8.82 19.14 -3.19
C GLU A 72 -8.37 18.99 -1.72
N GLY A 73 -7.05 18.92 -1.53
CA GLY A 73 -6.40 19.64 -0.42
C GLY A 73 -6.71 19.23 1.03
N LYS A 74 -7.44 18.14 1.29
CA LYS A 74 -7.69 17.66 2.67
C LYS A 74 -7.60 16.15 2.91
N ASP A 75 -7.53 15.31 1.87
CA ASP A 75 -7.65 13.85 2.04
C ASP A 75 -6.53 13.03 1.40
N PHE A 76 -5.27 13.46 1.60
CA PHE A 76 -4.15 12.50 1.62
C PHE A 76 -4.34 11.39 2.68
N ARG A 77 -5.31 11.58 3.59
CA ARG A 77 -5.84 10.63 4.58
C ARG A 77 -6.69 9.50 3.97
N GLY A 78 -7.08 9.59 2.70
CA GLY A 78 -7.97 8.61 2.06
C GLY A 78 -7.28 7.34 1.54
N SER A 79 -5.95 7.34 1.40
CA SER A 79 -5.20 6.16 0.92
C SER A 79 -3.97 5.90 1.78
N LEU A 80 -3.87 4.68 2.29
CA LEU A 80 -2.79 4.22 3.17
C LEU A 80 -1.39 4.47 2.56
N THR A 81 -1.21 4.23 1.26
CA THR A 81 0.08 4.45 0.59
C THR A 81 0.43 5.92 0.44
N GLY A 82 -0.55 6.79 0.25
CA GLY A 82 -0.32 8.24 0.33
C GLY A 82 0.19 8.66 1.71
N TYR A 83 -0.37 8.09 2.78
CA TYR A 83 0.07 8.34 4.15
C TYR A 83 1.51 7.84 4.38
N ILE A 84 1.85 6.63 3.93
CA ILE A 84 3.21 6.06 4.02
C ILE A 84 4.23 6.98 3.35
N VAL A 85 3.97 7.36 2.09
CA VAL A 85 4.85 8.21 1.27
C VAL A 85 4.99 9.60 1.92
N LEU A 86 3.89 10.19 2.40
CA LEU A 86 3.90 11.50 3.05
C LEU A 86 4.78 11.50 4.30
N LYS A 87 4.66 10.47 5.14
CA LYS A 87 5.28 10.38 6.46
C LYS A 87 6.73 9.90 6.46
N HIS A 88 7.21 9.30 5.37
CA HIS A 88 8.54 8.70 5.29
C HIS A 88 9.71 9.55 5.82
N ASN A 89 9.73 10.86 5.56
CA ASN A 89 10.82 11.76 5.99
C ASN A 89 10.72 12.25 7.44
N ASP A 90 9.53 12.23 8.04
CA ASP A 90 9.27 12.83 9.35
C ASP A 90 9.09 11.75 10.43
N GLU A 91 8.27 10.74 10.11
CA GLU A 91 7.95 9.63 10.98
C GLU A 91 7.70 8.39 10.10
N PRO A 92 8.75 7.61 9.78
CA PRO A 92 8.63 6.52 8.83
C PRO A 92 7.61 5.48 9.30
N VAL A 93 6.55 5.33 8.51
CA VAL A 93 5.44 4.40 8.76
C VAL A 93 5.87 2.96 8.55
N LEU A 94 6.77 2.75 7.58
CA LEU A 94 7.43 1.49 7.31
C LEU A 94 8.88 1.59 7.77
N THR A 95 9.35 0.55 8.43
CA THR A 95 10.77 0.39 8.74
C THR A 95 11.57 -0.02 7.49
N ASP A 96 12.89 0.13 7.53
CA ASP A 96 13.77 -0.32 6.44
C ASP A 96 13.62 -1.83 6.14
N ASP A 97 13.42 -2.65 7.18
CA ASP A 97 13.14 -4.10 7.05
C ASP A 97 11.81 -4.36 6.31
N GLU A 98 10.77 -3.59 6.63
CA GLU A 98 9.49 -3.68 5.95
C GLU A 98 9.57 -3.24 4.48
N ILE A 99 10.34 -2.18 4.20
CA ILE A 99 10.60 -1.72 2.82
C ILE A 99 11.35 -2.80 2.04
N GLU A 100 12.37 -3.43 2.63
CA GLU A 100 13.14 -4.50 1.99
C GLU A 100 12.27 -5.75 1.72
N LYS A 101 11.39 -6.11 2.66
CA LYS A 101 10.42 -7.20 2.49
C LYS A 101 9.44 -6.90 1.35
N LEU A 102 8.87 -5.71 1.31
CA LEU A 102 7.98 -5.28 0.23
C LEU A 102 8.72 -5.31 -1.11
N LYS A 103 9.96 -4.81 -1.14
CA LYS A 103 10.78 -4.81 -2.36
C LYS A 103 11.01 -6.23 -2.86
N THR A 104 11.41 -7.14 -1.98
CA THR A 104 11.64 -8.55 -2.32
C THR A 104 10.35 -9.22 -2.81
N TRP A 105 9.23 -8.92 -2.15
CA TRP A 105 7.93 -9.44 -2.55
C TRP A 105 7.51 -8.92 -3.94
N PHE A 106 7.68 -7.63 -4.21
CA PHE A 106 7.44 -7.06 -5.53
C PHE A 106 8.37 -7.63 -6.60
N ASP A 107 9.66 -7.78 -6.31
CA ASP A 107 10.67 -8.33 -7.23
C ASP A 107 10.41 -9.80 -7.55
N SER A 108 9.83 -10.56 -6.61
CA SER A 108 9.43 -11.95 -6.83
C SER A 108 8.26 -12.12 -7.82
N GLY A 109 7.65 -11.03 -8.28
CA GLY A 109 6.51 -11.05 -9.19
C GLY A 109 5.17 -11.37 -8.52
N ALA A 110 5.15 -11.61 -7.21
CA ALA A 110 3.94 -11.97 -6.46
C ALA A 110 2.85 -10.88 -6.43
N ALA A 111 3.21 -9.63 -6.74
CA ALA A 111 2.29 -8.51 -6.93
C ALA A 111 2.08 -8.16 -8.42
N ASP A 112 2.92 -8.69 -9.32
CA ASP A 112 2.92 -8.37 -10.75
C ASP A 112 1.68 -8.95 -11.45
N GLU A 113 1.19 -10.12 -11.02
CA GLU A 113 -0.06 -10.72 -11.51
C GLU A 113 -1.26 -9.76 -11.41
N VAL A 114 -1.23 -8.82 -10.45
CA VAL A 114 -2.29 -7.84 -10.23
C VAL A 114 -1.99 -6.51 -10.96
N LEU A 115 -0.73 -6.20 -11.23
CA LEU A 115 -0.31 -4.99 -11.93
C LEU A 115 -0.33 -5.12 -13.47
N ASN A 116 -0.26 -6.34 -14.01
CA ASN A 116 -0.10 -6.60 -15.45
C ASN A 116 -1.38 -6.98 -16.23
N HIS A 117 -2.59 -6.86 -15.67
CA HIS A 117 -3.84 -7.32 -16.33
C HIS A 117 -4.88 -6.24 -16.62
#